data_AF-A0AAC8VTY0-F1
#
_entry.id   AF-A0AAC8VTY0-F1
#
_cell.length_a   1.000
_cell.length_b   1.000
_cell.length_c   1.000
_cell.angle_alpha   90.00
_cell.angle_beta   90.00
_cell.angle_gamma   90.00
#
_symmetry.space_group_name_H-M   'P 1'
#
loop_
_entity.id
_entity.type
_entity.pdbx_description
1 polymer ?
#
loop_
_entity_poly.entity_id
_entity_poly.type
_entity_poly.pdbx_seq_one_letter_code
_entity_poly.pdbx_strand_id
1 'polypeptide(L)'
;MAKKKVESARELDALIARASKNILANNPGDFNGKQDAGLTAGDVFNQRFLKAQAVWKQYRDQLCEAVATEINEDAYDYPAYIDQCEITLNKRHADEIRLLIKAD
;
A
#
# COMPACT_ATOMS: atom_id res chain seq x y z
N MET A 1 9.91 -13.35 13.05
CA MET A 1 8.81 -12.56 12.43
C MET A 1 9.23 -11.98 11.09
N ALA A 2 10.42 -11.41 10.98
CA ALA A 2 11.05 -10.89 9.75
C ALA A 2 10.67 -11.59 8.42
N LYS A 3 10.80 -12.93 8.32
CA LYS A 3 10.41 -13.64 7.08
C LYS A 3 8.94 -13.44 6.70
N LYS A 4 8.02 -13.51 7.67
CA LYS A 4 6.59 -13.27 7.47
C LYS A 4 6.30 -11.81 7.10
N LYS A 5 7.04 -10.85 7.67
CA LYS A 5 6.98 -9.44 7.28
C LYS A 5 7.31 -9.29 5.80
N VAL A 6 8.46 -9.81 5.37
CA VAL A 6 8.92 -9.74 3.98
C VAL A 6 7.92 -10.41 3.02
N GLU A 7 7.38 -11.57 3.39
CA GLU A 7 6.35 -12.26 2.60
C GLU A 7 5.09 -11.40 2.47
N SER A 8 4.57 -10.86 3.58
CA SER A 8 3.37 -10.02 3.57
C SER A 8 3.55 -8.73 2.75
N ALA A 9 4.74 -8.12 2.79
CA ALA A 9 5.06 -6.94 2.00
C ALA A 9 5.11 -7.27 0.51
N ARG A 10 5.73 -8.40 0.15
CA ARG A 10 5.79 -8.88 -1.25
C ARG A 10 4.40 -9.18 -1.80
N GLU A 11 3.52 -9.78 -1.01
CA GLU A 11 2.14 -10.06 -1.39
C GLU A 11 1.35 -8.78 -1.65
N LEU A 12 1.49 -7.78 -0.78
CA LEU A 12 0.89 -6.46 -0.96
C LEU A 12 1.43 -5.76 -2.22
N ASP A 13 2.74 -5.78 -2.44
CA ASP A 13 3.36 -5.18 -3.63
C ASP A 13 2.89 -5.84 -4.93
N ALA A 14 2.75 -7.18 -4.93
CA ALA A 14 2.21 -7.90 -6.07
C ALA A 14 0.74 -7.53 -6.34
N LEU A 15 -0.07 -7.33 -5.29
CA LEU A 15 -1.44 -6.86 -5.43
C LEU A 15 -1.51 -5.44 -5.99
N ILE A 16 -0.71 -4.51 -5.48
CA ILE A 16 -0.61 -3.13 -5.97
C ILE A 16 -0.23 -3.12 -7.46
N ALA A 17 0.74 -3.95 -7.86
CA ALA A 17 1.16 -4.04 -9.25
C ALA A 17 0.05 -4.58 -10.17
N ARG A 18 -0.74 -5.57 -9.72
CA ARG A 18 -1.91 -6.05 -10.47
C ARG A 18 -3.00 -5.00 -10.57
N ALA A 19 -3.32 -4.35 -9.45
CA ALA A 19 -4.29 -3.25 -9.39
C ALA A 19 -3.93 -2.12 -10.35
N SER A 20 -2.65 -1.72 -10.39
CA SER A 20 -2.13 -0.71 -11.30
C SER A 20 -2.36 -1.08 -12.78
N LYS A 21 -2.07 -2.33 -13.16
CA LYS A 21 -2.34 -2.83 -14.52
C LYS A 21 -3.83 -2.80 -14.86
N ASN A 22 -4.69 -3.21 -13.93
CA ASN A 22 -6.15 -3.21 -14.14
C ASN A 22 -6.70 -1.77 -14.27
N ILE A 23 -6.19 -0.82 -13.49
CA ILE A 23 -6.58 0.59 -13.59
C ILE A 23 -6.29 1.11 -15.00
N LEU A 24 -5.08 0.88 -15.51
CA LEU A 24 -4.66 1.35 -16.84
C LEU A 24 -5.50 0.70 -17.94
N ALA A 25 -5.72 -0.61 -17.87
CA ALA A 25 -6.47 -1.35 -18.90
C ALA A 25 -7.95 -0.95 -18.96
N ASN A 26 -8.57 -0.65 -17.82
CA ASN A 26 -10.02 -0.43 -17.72
C ASN A 26 -10.44 1.04 -17.87
N ASN A 27 -9.51 1.98 -17.99
CA ASN A 27 -9.80 3.41 -18.05
C ASN A 27 -9.05 4.14 -19.19
N PRO A 28 -9.20 3.71 -20.47
CA PRO A 28 -8.43 4.25 -21.60
C PRO A 28 -8.90 5.64 -22.10
N GLY A 29 -10.02 6.17 -21.60
CA GLY A 29 -10.59 7.44 -22.08
C GLY A 29 -9.84 8.67 -21.57
N ASP A 30 -9.89 9.77 -22.32
CA ASP A 30 -9.23 11.03 -21.95
C ASP A 30 -9.70 11.56 -20.61
N PHE A 31 -8.77 12.10 -19.82
CA PHE A 31 -9.09 12.79 -18.59
C PHE A 31 -9.38 14.28 -18.86
N ASN A 32 -10.60 14.73 -18.55
CA ASN A 32 -11.06 16.11 -18.78
C ASN A 32 -10.51 17.13 -17.76
N GLY A 33 -9.23 17.02 -17.39
CA GLY A 33 -8.55 17.93 -16.46
C GLY A 33 -7.67 18.94 -17.21
N LYS A 34 -7.83 20.25 -16.93
CA LYS A 34 -7.02 21.31 -17.57
C LYS A 34 -5.50 21.17 -17.32
N GLN A 35 -5.09 20.61 -16.17
CA GLN A 35 -3.68 20.37 -15.82
C GLN A 35 -3.15 19.02 -16.31
N ASP A 36 -4.03 18.12 -16.77
CA ASP A 36 -3.74 16.73 -17.10
C ASP A 36 -4.04 16.45 -18.59
N ALA A 37 -3.97 17.50 -19.43
CA ALA A 37 -4.28 17.40 -20.85
C ALA A 37 -3.35 16.40 -21.54
N GLY A 38 -3.94 15.44 -22.27
CA GLY A 38 -3.22 14.37 -22.96
C GLY A 38 -2.98 13.10 -22.14
N LEU A 39 -3.47 13.03 -20.89
CA LEU A 39 -3.49 11.81 -20.10
C LEU A 39 -4.86 11.13 -20.18
N THR A 40 -4.86 9.80 -20.08
CA THR A 40 -6.10 9.04 -19.87
C THR A 40 -6.55 9.12 -18.41
N ALA A 41 -7.82 8.83 -18.15
CA ALA A 41 -8.36 8.68 -16.80
C ALA A 41 -7.60 7.58 -16.03
N GLY A 42 -7.17 6.52 -16.72
CA GLY A 42 -6.32 5.46 -16.19
C GLY A 42 -4.95 5.96 -15.75
N ASP A 43 -4.31 6.84 -16.52
CA ASP A 43 -3.01 7.42 -16.17
C ASP A 43 -3.10 8.24 -14.89
N VAL A 44 -4.08 9.16 -14.84
CA VAL A 44 -4.30 10.03 -13.68
C VAL A 44 -4.69 9.22 -12.44
N PHE A 45 -5.56 8.22 -12.60
CA PHE A 45 -5.92 7.32 -11.51
C PHE A 45 -4.69 6.55 -11.03
N ASN A 46 -3.96 5.89 -11.92
CA ASN A 46 -2.81 5.08 -11.56
C ASN A 46 -1.73 5.91 -10.86
N GLN A 47 -1.44 7.12 -11.33
CA GLN A 47 -0.50 8.04 -10.69
C GLN A 47 -0.92 8.37 -9.25
N ARG A 48 -2.20 8.71 -9.04
CA ARG A 48 -2.74 9.03 -7.70
C ARG A 48 -2.76 7.80 -6.80
N PHE A 49 -3.13 6.64 -7.34
CA PHE A 49 -3.11 5.37 -6.65
C PHE A 49 -1.71 5.03 -6.14
N LEU A 50 -0.70 5.00 -7.03
CA LEU A 50 0.69 4.70 -6.65
C LEU A 50 1.26 5.71 -5.66
N LYS A 51 0.92 7.00 -5.78
CA LYS A 51 1.28 8.01 -4.78
C LYS A 51 0.66 7.71 -3.42
N ALA A 52 -0.61 7.33 -3.38
CA ALA A 52 -1.29 6.95 -2.14
C ALA A 52 -0.64 5.71 -1.51
N GLN A 53 -0.22 4.72 -2.30
CA GLN A 53 0.49 3.53 -1.80
C GLN A 53 1.83 3.88 -1.13
N ALA A 54 2.59 4.81 -1.72
CA ALA A 54 3.84 5.27 -1.14
C ALA A 54 3.63 5.99 0.20
N VAL A 55 2.64 6.89 0.28
CA VAL A 55 2.27 7.60 1.51
C VAL A 55 1.75 6.63 2.57
N TRP A 56 0.93 5.65 2.18
CA TRP A 56 0.40 4.65 3.10
C TRP A 56 1.51 3.80 3.74
N LYS A 57 2.54 3.41 2.98
CA LYS A 57 3.69 2.67 3.53
C LYS A 57 4.45 3.50 4.57
N GLN A 58 4.65 4.79 4.32
CA GLN A 58 5.27 5.70 5.30
C GLN A 58 4.41 5.81 6.57
N TYR A 59 3.10 5.97 6.42
CA TYR A 59 2.17 5.98 7.54
C TYR A 59 2.23 4.67 8.34
N ARG A 60 2.24 3.52 7.67
CA ARG A 60 2.35 2.19 8.31
C ARG A 60 3.60 2.10 9.17
N ASP A 61 4.74 2.49 8.62
CA ASP A 61 6.04 2.37 9.30
C ASP A 61 6.06 3.26 10.55
N GLN A 62 5.66 4.53 10.42
CA GLN A 62 5.57 5.47 11.55
C GLN A 62 4.57 5.03 12.61
N LEU A 63 3.42 4.48 12.20
CA LEU A 63 2.43 3.97 13.14
C LEU A 63 2.97 2.76 13.89
N CYS A 64 3.63 1.82 13.22
CA CYS A 64 4.15 0.63 13.89
C CYS A 64 5.29 0.93 14.85
N GLU A 65 6.14 1.92 14.56
CA GLU A 65 7.09 2.47 15.53
C GLU A 65 6.35 3.09 16.72
N ALA A 66 5.33 3.92 16.48
CA ALA A 66 4.56 4.54 17.55
C ALA A 66 3.85 3.52 18.46
N VAL A 67 3.23 2.48 17.91
CA VAL A 67 2.58 1.41 18.72
C VAL A 67 3.64 0.60 19.48
N ALA A 68 4.83 0.40 18.92
CA ALA A 68 5.90 -0.30 19.63
C ALA A 68 6.44 0.46 20.85
N THR A 69 6.21 1.78 20.96
CA THR A 69 6.56 2.55 22.17
C THR A 69 5.78 2.12 23.42
N GLU A 70 4.72 1.32 23.27
CA GLU A 70 4.00 0.70 24.39
C GLU A 70 4.87 -0.32 25.16
N ILE A 71 5.97 -0.77 24.56
CA ILE A 71 6.95 -1.66 25.19
C ILE A 71 8.32 -0.97 25.25
N ASN A 72 9.23 -1.50 26.08
CA ASN A 72 10.59 -0.97 26.18
C ASN A 72 11.33 -1.16 24.84
N GLU A 73 11.88 -0.09 24.26
CA GLU A 73 12.63 -0.14 23.00
C GLU A 73 13.87 -1.04 23.06
N ASP A 74 14.45 -1.20 24.25
CA ASP A 74 15.58 -2.11 24.50
C ASP A 74 15.13 -3.58 24.70
N ALA A 75 13.82 -3.84 24.70
CA ALA A 75 13.32 -5.21 24.86
C ALA A 75 13.64 -6.05 23.62
N TYR A 76 14.02 -7.30 23.86
CA TYR A 76 14.36 -8.24 22.79
C TYR A 76 13.22 -8.45 21.77
N ASP A 77 11.97 -8.32 22.21
CA ASP A 77 10.77 -8.46 21.39
C ASP A 77 10.34 -7.20 20.64
N TYR A 78 11.00 -6.05 20.87
CA TYR A 78 10.69 -4.78 20.22
C TYR A 78 10.64 -4.87 18.69
N PRO A 79 11.65 -5.44 17.99
CA PRO A 79 11.59 -5.57 16.53
C PRO A 79 10.48 -6.53 16.06
N ALA A 80 10.18 -7.57 16.86
CA ALA A 80 9.14 -8.54 16.52
C ALA A 80 7.72 -7.94 16.66
N TYR A 81 7.55 -6.98 17.56
CA TYR A 81 6.30 -6.24 17.75
C TYR A 81 6.01 -5.32 16.55
N ILE A 82 7.03 -4.58 16.09
CA ILE A 82 6.95 -3.78 14.85
C ILE A 82 6.62 -4.68 13.65
N ASP A 83 7.34 -5.79 13.48
CA ASP A 83 7.07 -6.74 12.38
C ASP A 83 5.60 -7.22 12.39
N GLN A 84 5.05 -7.53 13.56
CA GLN A 84 3.68 -8.02 13.69
C GLN A 84 2.64 -6.93 13.37
N CYS A 85 2.91 -5.68 13.76
CA CYS A 85 2.11 -4.54 13.36
C CYS A 85 2.09 -4.39 11.83
N GLU A 86 3.25 -4.40 11.19
CA GLU A 86 3.35 -4.24 9.74
C GLU A 86 2.64 -5.37 8.98
N ILE A 87 2.81 -6.63 9.41
CA ILE A 87 2.10 -7.79 8.83
C ILE A 87 0.59 -7.57 8.89
N THR A 88 0.08 -7.06 10.01
CA THR A 88 -1.35 -6.83 10.22
C THR A 88 -1.88 -5.73 9.32
N LEU A 89 -1.16 -4.61 9.22
CA LEU A 89 -1.53 -3.49 8.37
C LEU A 89 -1.43 -3.84 6.88
N ASN A 90 -0.42 -4.62 6.47
CA ASN A 90 -0.32 -5.10 5.08
C ASN A 90 -1.55 -5.92 4.67
N LYS A 91 -2.04 -6.80 5.55
CA LYS A 91 -3.24 -7.60 5.29
C LYS A 91 -4.49 -6.73 5.16
N ARG A 92 -4.70 -5.81 6.12
CA ARG A 92 -5.86 -4.90 6.11
C ARG A 92 -5.88 -4.01 4.86
N HIS A 93 -4.74 -3.47 4.49
CA HIS A 93 -4.66 -2.62 3.31
C HIS A 93 -4.84 -3.42 2.00
N ALA A 94 -4.38 -4.67 1.96
CA ALA A 94 -4.69 -5.54 0.83
C ALA A 94 -6.21 -5.75 0.66
N ASP A 95 -6.95 -5.86 1.76
CA ASP A 95 -8.42 -5.97 1.72
C ASP A 95 -9.08 -4.65 1.26
N GLU A 96 -8.58 -3.50 1.71
CA GLU A 96 -9.01 -2.19 1.21
C GLU A 96 -8.78 -2.05 -0.30
N ILE A 97 -7.61 -2.46 -0.80
CA ILE A 97 -7.29 -2.43 -2.23
C ILE A 97 -8.26 -3.33 -2.99
N ARG A 98 -8.49 -4.57 -2.55
CA ARG A 98 -9.43 -5.50 -3.21
C ARG A 98 -10.86 -4.96 -3.24
N LEU A 99 -11.28 -4.28 -2.17
CA LEU A 99 -12.62 -3.71 -2.08
C LEU A 99 -12.81 -2.51 -3.02
N LEU A 100 -11.83 -1.60 -3.06
CA LEU A 100 -11.96 -0.31 -3.73
C LEU A 100 -11.44 -0.33 -5.17
N ILE A 101 -10.47 -1.19 -5.44
CA ILE A 101 -9.81 -1.34 -6.73
C ILE A 101 -10.11 -2.76 -7.20
N LYS A 102 -10.82 -2.90 -8.32
CA LYS A 102 -11.13 -4.21 -8.93
C LYS A 102 -9.84 -4.87 -9.45
N ALA A 103 -9.07 -5.44 -8.53
CA ALA A 103 -7.75 -6.03 -8.75
C ALA A 103 -7.81 -7.55 -9.01
N ASP A 104 -9.02 -8.07 -9.25
CA ASP A 104 -9.33 -9.48 -9.46
C ASP A 104 -9.41 -9.83 -10.96
#